data_AF-A0AAJ5W8Y2-F1
#
_entry.id   AF-A0AAJ5W8Y2-F1
#
_cell.length_a   1.000
_cell.length_b   1.000
_cell.length_c   1.000
_cell.angle_alpha   90.00
_cell.angle_beta   90.00
_cell.angle_gamma   90.00
#
_symmetry.space_group_name_H-M   'P 1'
#
loop_
_entity.id
_entity.type
_entity.pdbx_description
1 polymer ?
#
loop_
_entity_poly.entity_id
_entity_poly.type
_entity_poly.pdbx_seq_one_letter_code
_entity_poly.pdbx_strand_id
1 'polypeptide(L)'
;MRYWLFFIFILFAVVGSKAQSVGAVIVNSAGNTYTQKDITYEWSVGELALVETMLNKQVSITNGLLQPIVSNLNIAGAPLVFPINILTPNGDGVNDVWVVKDIEKFPDNEVTVFDRSGRTVFQTKNYQNDWAGYLSGRLLAEGTYYYVIKLKRNAKFEIIKGFITILN
;
A
#
# COMPACT_ATOMS: atom_id res chain seq x y z
N MET A 1 26.38 -16.34 -103.28
CA MET A 1 27.40 -15.58 -102.54
C MET A 1 26.89 -15.46 -101.10
N ARG A 2 27.14 -16.44 -100.22
CA ARG A 2 28.38 -16.84 -99.52
C ARG A 2 28.52 -16.09 -98.18
N TYR A 3 28.06 -16.81 -97.16
CA TYR A 3 28.16 -16.60 -95.72
C TYR A 3 29.49 -16.04 -95.23
N TRP A 4 29.46 -15.21 -94.18
CA TRP A 4 30.43 -15.37 -93.10
C TRP A 4 29.90 -14.89 -91.75
N LEU A 5 29.93 -15.81 -90.79
CA LEU A 5 29.69 -15.60 -89.38
C LEU A 5 30.71 -14.62 -88.82
N PHE A 6 30.28 -13.72 -87.94
CA PHE A 6 31.12 -13.27 -86.84
C PHE A 6 30.42 -13.60 -85.52
N PHE A 7 30.86 -14.72 -84.93
CA PHE A 7 30.74 -14.97 -83.51
C PHE A 7 31.52 -13.88 -82.77
N ILE A 8 30.85 -13.05 -82.00
CA ILE A 8 31.49 -12.29 -80.93
C ILE A 8 30.83 -12.68 -79.62
N PHE A 9 31.58 -13.51 -78.88
CA PHE A 9 31.42 -13.76 -77.46
C PHE A 9 31.57 -12.43 -76.72
N ILE A 10 30.52 -11.96 -76.06
CA ILE A 10 30.68 -10.98 -74.97
C ILE A 10 30.33 -11.68 -73.66
N LEU A 11 31.41 -11.85 -72.91
CA LEU A 11 31.59 -12.41 -71.59
C LEU A 11 30.55 -11.83 -70.60
N PHE A 12 29.77 -12.69 -69.95
CA PHE A 12 29.04 -12.30 -68.74
C PHE A 12 30.07 -11.94 -67.67
N ALA A 13 30.29 -10.64 -67.44
CA ALA A 13 30.99 -10.19 -66.25
C ALA A 13 30.05 -10.42 -65.05
N VAL A 14 30.32 -11.48 -64.29
CA VAL A 14 29.74 -11.66 -62.96
C VAL A 14 30.25 -10.50 -62.11
N VAL A 15 29.42 -9.48 -61.92
CA VAL A 15 29.69 -8.46 -60.90
C VAL A 15 29.53 -9.17 -59.56
N GLY A 16 30.67 -9.53 -58.95
CA GLY A 16 30.68 -10.06 -57.59
C GLY A 16 30.03 -9.03 -56.67
N SER A 17 28.85 -9.34 -56.15
CA SER A 17 28.28 -8.55 -55.06
C SER A 17 29.15 -8.79 -53.83
N LYS A 18 29.70 -7.72 -53.26
CA LYS A 18 30.26 -7.81 -51.91
C LYS A 18 29.08 -7.91 -50.95
N ALA A 19 29.01 -8.99 -50.19
CA ALA A 19 28.10 -9.05 -49.06
C ALA A 19 28.43 -7.88 -48.12
N GLN A 20 27.44 -7.04 -47.79
CA GLN A 20 27.61 -6.01 -46.78
C GLN A 20 27.68 -6.72 -45.43
N SER A 21 28.88 -6.80 -44.85
CA SER A 21 29.05 -7.20 -43.46
C SER A 21 28.57 -6.04 -42.59
N VAL A 22 27.34 -6.12 -42.11
CA VAL A 22 26.89 -5.25 -41.02
C VAL A 22 27.57 -5.80 -39.77
N GLY A 23 28.62 -5.11 -39.30
CA GLY A 23 29.23 -5.40 -38.01
C GLY A 23 28.16 -5.37 -36.93
N ALA A 24 28.26 -6.24 -35.92
CA ALA A 24 27.28 -6.29 -34.84
C ALA A 24 27.09 -4.87 -34.25
N VAL A 25 25.89 -4.30 -34.43
CA VAL A 25 25.51 -3.08 -33.73
C VAL A 25 25.09 -3.51 -32.34
N ILE A 26 25.89 -3.14 -31.34
CA ILE A 26 25.46 -3.23 -29.95
C ILE A 26 24.37 -2.18 -29.78
N VAL A 27 23.12 -2.61 -29.71
CA VAL A 27 22.04 -1.76 -29.20
C VAL A 27 22.19 -1.76 -27.68
N ASN A 28 22.99 -0.83 -27.16
CA ASN A 28 23.06 -0.63 -25.72
C ASN A 28 21.89 0.24 -25.26
N SER A 29 21.53 0.11 -23.99
CA SER A 29 20.44 0.87 -23.38
C SER A 29 20.71 2.37 -23.48
N ALA A 30 19.92 3.09 -24.26
CA ALA A 30 19.95 4.55 -24.29
C ALA A 30 19.08 5.09 -23.16
N GLY A 31 19.62 5.97 -22.32
CA GLY A 31 18.88 6.64 -21.25
C GLY A 31 19.31 8.08 -21.04
N ASN A 32 18.42 8.90 -20.46
CA ASN A 32 18.68 10.30 -20.15
C ASN A 32 17.87 10.75 -18.93
N THR A 33 18.27 11.89 -18.36
CA THR A 33 17.64 12.50 -17.19
C THR A 33 17.24 13.93 -17.51
N TYR A 34 16.03 14.34 -17.10
CA TYR A 34 15.52 15.70 -17.26
C TYR A 34 14.82 16.17 -15.98
N THR A 35 15.23 17.31 -15.42
CA THR A 35 14.62 17.87 -14.21
C THR A 35 13.83 19.13 -14.52
N GLN A 36 12.59 19.19 -14.05
CA GLN A 36 11.78 20.41 -14.05
C GLN A 36 11.09 20.63 -12.69
N LYS A 37 11.36 21.79 -12.07
CA LYS A 37 10.71 22.27 -10.83
C LYS A 37 10.55 21.19 -9.76
N ASP A 38 11.68 20.56 -9.40
CA ASP A 38 11.83 19.54 -8.37
C ASP A 38 11.42 18.10 -8.74
N ILE A 39 10.99 17.86 -9.98
CA ILE A 39 10.72 16.51 -10.47
C ILE A 39 11.78 16.13 -11.50
N THR A 40 12.47 15.02 -11.25
CA THR A 40 13.47 14.44 -12.15
C THR A 40 12.87 13.24 -12.87
N TYR A 41 12.82 13.32 -14.20
CA TYR A 41 12.39 12.27 -15.09
C TYR A 41 13.63 11.55 -15.60
N GLU A 42 13.72 10.25 -15.35
CA GLU A 42 14.78 9.39 -15.88
C GLU A 42 14.16 8.29 -16.72
N TRP A 43 14.81 7.98 -17.84
CA TRP A 43 14.37 6.86 -18.68
C TRP A 43 15.57 6.12 -19.26
N SER A 44 15.35 4.84 -19.57
CA SER A 44 16.25 3.99 -20.34
C SER A 44 15.44 3.12 -21.30
N VAL A 45 16.05 2.69 -22.41
CA VAL A 45 15.44 1.80 -23.41
C VAL A 45 16.31 0.54 -23.56
N GLY A 46 15.94 -0.58 -22.94
CA GLY A 46 16.66 -1.88 -22.95
C GLY A 46 16.06 -2.94 -21.99
N GLU A 47 16.62 -4.16 -21.94
CA GLU A 47 16.14 -5.31 -21.12
C GLU A 47 16.40 -5.14 -19.61
N LEU A 48 15.51 -5.70 -18.77
CA LEU A 48 15.42 -5.47 -17.32
C LEU A 48 15.85 -6.68 -16.49
N ALA A 49 16.67 -6.46 -15.47
CA ALA A 49 17.17 -7.49 -14.55
C ALA A 49 16.73 -7.25 -13.09
N LEU A 50 16.53 -8.33 -12.33
CA LEU A 50 16.16 -8.35 -10.91
C LEU A 50 17.41 -8.06 -10.04
N VAL A 51 17.31 -7.21 -9.00
CA VAL A 51 18.43 -6.93 -8.08
C VAL A 51 18.04 -7.19 -6.62
N GLU A 52 18.76 -8.10 -5.97
CA GLU A 52 18.88 -8.17 -4.50
C GLU A 52 20.18 -7.46 -4.09
N THR A 53 20.13 -6.56 -3.10
CA THR A 53 21.33 -5.91 -2.56
C THR A 53 21.83 -6.66 -1.33
N MET A 54 22.94 -7.38 -1.47
CA MET A 54 23.74 -7.89 -0.35
C MET A 54 24.87 -6.88 -0.08
N LEU A 55 24.86 -6.20 1.06
CA LEU A 55 25.89 -5.23 1.45
C LEU A 55 27.15 -5.97 1.95
N ASN A 56 28.20 -6.04 1.12
CA ASN A 56 29.56 -6.26 1.59
C ASN A 56 30.56 -5.38 0.82
N LYS A 57 31.13 -4.42 1.56
CA LYS A 57 32.17 -3.40 1.36
C LYS A 57 32.92 -3.13 0.03
N GLN A 58 32.75 -3.80 -1.11
CA GLN A 58 33.62 -3.49 -2.26
C GLN A 58 33.13 -3.75 -3.69
N VAL A 59 31.91 -4.22 -3.93
CA VAL A 59 31.40 -4.41 -5.31
C VAL A 59 29.92 -4.04 -5.39
N SER A 60 29.59 -3.13 -6.31
CA SER A 60 28.21 -2.79 -6.69
C SER A 60 28.03 -3.06 -8.17
N ILE A 61 27.24 -4.06 -8.53
CA ILE A 61 26.84 -4.35 -9.91
C ILE A 61 25.35 -4.06 -10.02
N THR A 62 24.95 -3.25 -11.01
CA THR A 62 23.57 -2.76 -11.18
C THR A 62 23.14 -2.95 -12.64
N ASN A 63 21.93 -3.50 -12.86
CA ASN A 63 21.15 -3.39 -14.09
C ASN A 63 19.65 -3.32 -13.71
N GLY A 64 18.90 -2.33 -14.25
CA GLY A 64 17.55 -1.87 -13.82
C GLY A 64 16.36 -2.80 -14.12
N LEU A 65 15.16 -2.64 -13.54
CA LEU A 65 14.24 -1.47 -13.63
C LEU A 65 13.41 -1.17 -12.36
N LEU A 66 12.81 0.03 -12.38
CA LEU A 66 11.75 0.57 -11.53
C LEU A 66 10.34 0.13 -12.00
N GLN A 67 9.65 -0.66 -11.17
CA GLN A 67 8.20 -0.52 -11.00
C GLN A 67 7.91 -0.54 -9.50
N PRO A 68 7.12 0.40 -8.93
CA PRO A 68 6.63 0.22 -7.58
C PRO A 68 5.68 -0.98 -7.60
N ILE A 69 6.10 -2.09 -6.99
CA ILE A 69 5.14 -3.14 -6.62
C ILE A 69 4.22 -2.52 -5.58
N VAL A 70 2.99 -2.19 -5.99
CA VAL A 70 1.91 -1.90 -5.05
C VAL A 70 1.46 -3.24 -4.50
N SER A 71 2.16 -3.74 -3.48
CA SER A 71 1.63 -4.83 -2.68
C SER A 71 0.47 -4.25 -1.87
N ASN A 72 -0.76 -4.53 -2.30
CA ASN A 72 -1.91 -4.42 -1.41
C ASN A 72 -1.71 -5.49 -0.34
N LEU A 73 -0.99 -5.13 0.73
CA LEU A 73 -0.83 -5.99 1.89
C LEU A 73 -2.21 -6.09 2.53
N ASN A 74 -2.93 -7.14 2.19
CA ASN A 74 -4.16 -7.51 2.86
C ASN A 74 -3.72 -8.06 4.22
N ILE A 75 -3.40 -7.15 5.16
CA ILE A 75 -3.06 -7.51 6.54
C ILE A 75 -4.33 -8.12 7.12
N ALA A 76 -4.46 -9.43 7.00
CA ALA A 76 -5.41 -10.23 7.75
C ALA A 76 -5.07 -10.04 9.24
N GLY A 77 -5.65 -9.01 9.86
CA GLY A 77 -5.34 -8.64 11.24
C GLY A 77 -5.29 -7.13 11.54
N ALA A 78 -5.46 -6.24 10.57
CA ALA A 78 -5.62 -4.82 10.90
C ALA A 78 -6.95 -4.61 11.65
N PRO A 79 -6.95 -3.92 12.81
CA PRO A 79 -8.16 -3.69 13.57
C PRO A 79 -9.15 -2.85 12.75
N LEU A 80 -10.43 -3.26 12.73
CA LEU A 80 -11.47 -2.57 11.96
C LEU A 80 -11.81 -1.17 12.48
N VAL A 81 -11.57 -0.94 13.77
CA VAL A 81 -11.80 0.32 14.48
C VAL A 81 -10.70 0.54 15.49
N PHE A 82 -10.51 1.80 15.91
CA PHE A 82 -9.47 2.17 16.89
C PHE A 82 -10.11 2.85 18.10
N PRO A 83 -10.41 2.10 19.17
CA PRO A 83 -10.90 2.66 20.42
C PRO A 83 -9.79 3.44 21.14
N ILE A 84 -10.09 4.66 21.57
CA ILE A 84 -9.21 5.41 22.49
C ILE A 84 -9.36 4.79 23.89
N ASN A 85 -8.26 4.72 24.65
CA ASN A 85 -8.21 4.06 25.96
C ASN A 85 -8.31 5.05 27.14
N ILE A 86 -8.61 6.32 26.90
CA ILE A 86 -8.73 7.37 27.90
C ILE A 86 -10.03 8.16 27.70
N LEU A 87 -10.67 8.49 28.80
CA LEU A 87 -11.84 9.36 28.89
C LEU A 87 -11.61 10.36 30.02
N THR A 88 -11.73 11.65 29.73
CA THR A 88 -11.55 12.78 30.66
C THR A 88 -12.75 13.71 30.55
N PRO A 89 -13.88 13.42 31.21
CA PRO A 89 -15.12 14.20 31.11
C PRO A 89 -15.06 15.45 32.00
N ASN A 90 -14.03 16.29 31.79
CA ASN A 90 -13.75 17.50 32.55
C ASN A 90 -14.29 18.78 31.86
N GLY A 91 -14.80 18.66 30.63
CA GLY A 91 -15.38 19.74 29.84
C GLY A 91 -14.35 20.63 29.14
N ASP A 92 -13.11 20.17 28.95
CA ASP A 92 -12.06 20.91 28.24
C ASP A 92 -12.09 20.74 26.71
N GLY A 93 -12.99 19.89 26.21
CA GLY A 93 -13.15 19.56 24.79
C GLY A 93 -12.27 18.38 24.31
N VAL A 94 -11.47 17.78 25.19
CA VAL A 94 -10.50 16.74 24.86
C VAL A 94 -10.84 15.44 25.60
N ASN A 95 -11.17 14.39 24.84
CA ASN A 95 -11.59 13.09 25.38
C ASN A 95 -12.76 13.16 26.40
N ASP A 96 -13.63 14.17 26.29
CA ASP A 96 -14.85 14.29 27.10
C ASP A 96 -15.84 13.14 26.87
N VAL A 97 -15.77 12.55 25.67
CA VAL A 97 -16.54 11.37 25.26
C VAL A 97 -15.59 10.29 24.79
N TRP A 98 -16.02 9.04 24.92
CA TRP A 98 -15.22 7.91 24.47
C TRP A 98 -15.30 7.79 22.95
N VAL A 99 -14.19 8.06 22.28
CA VAL A 99 -14.12 7.98 20.82
C VAL A 99 -13.56 6.64 20.37
N VAL A 100 -14.30 5.98 19.49
CA VAL A 100 -13.86 4.83 18.70
C VAL A 100 -13.79 5.28 17.25
N LYS A 101 -12.57 5.38 16.71
CA LYS A 101 -12.37 5.79 15.31
C LYS A 101 -12.87 4.72 14.36
N ASP A 102 -13.44 5.14 13.23
CA ASP A 102 -13.98 4.29 12.16
C ASP A 102 -15.24 3.48 12.53
N ILE A 103 -15.82 3.72 13.71
CA ILE A 103 -17.02 2.99 14.16
C ILE A 103 -18.26 3.33 13.33
N GLU A 104 -18.30 4.53 12.75
CA GLU A 104 -19.36 5.02 11.86
C GLU A 104 -19.50 4.18 10.59
N LYS A 105 -18.47 3.42 10.21
CA LYS A 105 -18.51 2.46 9.09
C LYS A 105 -19.35 1.22 9.41
N PHE A 106 -19.74 1.04 10.68
CA PHE A 106 -20.47 -0.12 11.19
C PHE A 106 -21.76 0.31 11.90
N PRO A 107 -22.85 0.61 11.16
CA PRO A 107 -24.12 1.06 11.76
C PRO A 107 -24.79 -0.02 12.64
N ASP A 108 -24.49 -1.30 12.40
CA ASP A 108 -24.95 -2.43 13.20
C ASP A 108 -24.01 -2.74 14.39
N ASN A 109 -23.17 -1.80 14.83
CA ASN A 109 -22.25 -2.05 15.94
C ASN A 109 -22.99 -2.21 17.28
N GLU A 110 -22.46 -3.05 18.17
CA GLU A 110 -22.92 -3.14 19.55
C GLU A 110 -21.75 -2.88 20.50
N VAL A 111 -21.93 -1.96 21.44
CA VAL A 111 -20.90 -1.59 22.41
C VAL A 111 -21.41 -1.91 23.80
N THR A 112 -20.56 -2.55 24.59
CA THR A 112 -20.84 -2.83 26.01
C THR A 112 -19.60 -2.54 26.83
N VAL A 113 -19.76 -1.79 27.92
CA VAL A 113 -18.70 -1.43 28.87
C VAL A 113 -19.04 -1.99 30.24
N PHE A 114 -18.02 -2.51 30.92
CA PHE A 114 -18.09 -3.18 32.21
C PHE A 114 -17.16 -2.51 33.20
N ASP A 115 -17.57 -2.47 34.48
CA ASP A 115 -16.66 -2.14 35.57
C ASP A 115 -15.71 -3.31 35.88
N ARG A 116 -14.75 -3.07 36.79
CA ARG A 116 -13.78 -4.09 37.24
C ARG A 116 -14.41 -5.34 37.85
N SER A 117 -15.66 -5.27 38.31
CA SER A 117 -16.40 -6.42 38.86
C SER A 117 -17.18 -7.20 37.81
N GLY A 118 -17.14 -6.76 36.55
CA GLY A 118 -17.86 -7.38 35.44
C GLY A 118 -19.30 -6.90 35.29
N ARG A 119 -19.74 -5.89 36.06
CA ARG A 119 -21.08 -5.33 35.92
C ARG A 119 -21.12 -4.36 34.73
N THR A 120 -22.14 -4.49 33.90
CA THR A 120 -22.37 -3.59 32.76
C THR A 120 -22.71 -2.19 33.26
N VAL A 121 -21.92 -1.20 32.82
CA VAL A 121 -22.11 0.22 33.12
C VAL A 121 -22.61 1.02 31.93
N PHE A 122 -22.43 0.50 30.72
CA PHE A 122 -22.95 1.10 29.50
C PHE A 122 -23.21 0.01 28.47
N GLN A 123 -24.32 0.11 27.75
CA GLN A 123 -24.64 -0.77 26.64
C GLN A 123 -25.47 -0.01 25.63
N THR A 124 -25.08 -0.08 24.36
CA THR A 124 -25.84 0.52 23.28
C THR A 124 -25.69 -0.26 21.98
N LYS A 125 -26.68 -0.08 21.11
CA LYS A 125 -26.62 -0.49 19.70
C LYS A 125 -26.40 0.76 18.87
N ASN A 126 -25.63 0.62 17.80
CA ASN A 126 -25.24 1.71 16.92
C ASN A 126 -24.55 2.87 17.68
N TYR A 127 -23.48 2.57 18.41
CA TYR A 127 -22.72 3.58 19.16
C TYR A 127 -22.19 4.69 18.23
N GLN A 128 -22.34 5.94 18.66
CA GLN A 128 -22.03 7.14 17.88
C GLN A 128 -20.96 8.04 18.54
N ASN A 129 -20.10 7.48 19.39
CA ASN A 129 -19.09 8.24 20.14
C ASN A 129 -19.69 9.30 21.08
N ASP A 130 -20.80 8.96 21.74
CA ASP A 130 -21.62 9.86 22.58
C ASP A 130 -21.52 9.55 24.08
N TRP A 131 -20.77 8.54 24.49
CA TRP A 131 -20.69 8.15 25.89
C TRP A 131 -19.62 8.95 26.64
N ALA A 132 -20.05 9.80 27.57
CA ALA A 132 -19.21 10.62 28.44
C ALA A 132 -18.89 9.98 29.80
N GLY A 133 -19.00 8.64 29.94
CA GLY A 133 -18.67 7.97 31.21
C GLY A 133 -19.75 8.05 32.29
N TYR A 134 -20.99 8.37 31.91
CA TYR A 134 -22.11 8.44 32.85
C TYR A 134 -22.89 7.12 32.90
N LEU A 135 -23.34 6.76 34.11
CA LEU A 135 -24.31 5.71 34.38
C LEU A 135 -25.49 6.31 35.13
N SER A 136 -26.68 6.25 34.55
CA SER A 136 -27.92 6.77 35.15
C SER A 136 -27.80 8.23 35.65
N GLY A 137 -27.13 9.07 34.85
CA GLY A 137 -26.93 10.50 35.16
C GLY A 137 -25.84 10.80 36.19
N ARG A 138 -25.12 9.80 36.69
CA ARG A 138 -23.96 9.99 37.58
C ARG A 138 -22.67 9.63 36.85
N LEU A 139 -21.65 10.48 37.01
CA LEU A 139 -20.32 10.19 36.49
C LEU A 139 -19.77 8.95 37.21
N LEU A 140 -19.20 8.04 36.43
CA LEU A 140 -18.54 6.86 36.97
C LEU A 140 -17.26 7.24 37.72
N ALA A 141 -16.91 6.44 38.73
CA ALA A 141 -15.68 6.67 39.48
C ALA A 141 -14.44 6.50 38.59
N GLU A 142 -13.38 7.25 38.88
CA GLU A 142 -12.09 7.09 38.22
C GLU A 142 -11.58 5.65 38.33
N GLY A 143 -11.01 5.16 37.24
CA GLY A 143 -10.47 3.82 37.18
C GLY A 143 -10.56 3.19 35.79
N THR A 144 -10.17 1.92 35.73
CA THR A 144 -10.17 1.14 34.49
C THR A 144 -11.46 0.34 34.34
N TYR A 145 -12.05 0.47 33.16
CA TYR A 145 -13.24 -0.22 32.69
C TYR A 145 -12.87 -1.07 31.48
N TYR A 146 -13.69 -2.06 31.18
CA TYR A 146 -13.46 -2.99 30.09
C TYR A 146 -14.57 -2.87 29.06
N TYR A 147 -14.23 -2.93 27.78
CA TYR A 147 -15.23 -2.86 26.72
C TYR A 147 -15.22 -4.10 25.83
N VAL A 148 -16.38 -4.35 25.24
CA VAL A 148 -16.60 -5.29 24.15
C VAL A 148 -17.34 -4.56 23.05
N ILE A 149 -16.75 -4.49 21.87
CA ILE A 149 -17.34 -3.93 20.65
C ILE A 149 -17.59 -5.09 19.70
N LYS A 150 -18.83 -5.26 19.25
CA LYS A 150 -19.19 -6.21 18.20
C LYS A 150 -19.45 -5.44 16.93
N LEU A 151 -18.74 -5.80 15.86
CA LEU A 151 -18.88 -5.22 14.54
C LEU A 151 -19.42 -6.28 13.59
N LYS A 152 -20.36 -5.90 12.73
CA LYS A 152 -20.90 -6.78 11.70
C LYS A 152 -20.30 -6.41 10.36
N ARG A 153 -19.61 -7.37 9.73
CA ARG A 153 -18.98 -7.23 8.40
C ARG A 153 -19.26 -8.48 7.56
N ASN A 154 -19.85 -8.32 6.37
CA ASN A 154 -20.09 -9.42 5.43
C ASN A 154 -20.73 -10.66 6.08
N ALA A 155 -21.79 -10.45 6.87
CA ALA A 155 -22.52 -11.48 7.63
C ALA A 155 -21.71 -12.21 8.73
N LYS A 156 -20.49 -11.76 9.05
CA LYS A 156 -19.71 -12.22 10.21
C LYS A 156 -19.66 -11.14 11.29
N PHE A 157 -19.56 -11.58 12.53
CA PHE A 157 -19.31 -10.70 13.67
C PHE A 157 -17.83 -10.75 14.05
N GLU A 158 -17.22 -9.58 14.14
CA GLU A 158 -15.89 -9.39 14.71
C GLU A 158 -16.03 -8.77 16.10
N ILE A 159 -15.29 -9.31 17.06
CA ILE A 159 -15.35 -8.89 18.47
C ILE A 159 -14.03 -8.25 18.84
N ILE A 160 -14.10 -7.01 19.29
CA ILE A 160 -12.95 -6.24 19.76
C ILE A 160 -13.12 -6.02 21.26
N LYS A 161 -12.06 -6.29 22.00
CA LYS A 161 -12.03 -6.17 23.46
C LYS A 161 -10.86 -5.30 23.87
N GLY A 162 -11.00 -4.62 24.99
CA GLY A 162 -9.93 -3.81 25.54
C GLY A 162 -10.38 -3.14 26.81
N PHE A 163 -9.68 -2.08 27.17
CA PHE A 163 -9.93 -1.30 28.37
C PHE A 163 -9.96 0.19 28.04
N ILE A 164 -10.68 0.92 28.88
CA ILE A 164 -10.72 2.37 28.90
C ILE A 164 -10.51 2.84 30.33
N THR A 165 -9.67 3.85 30.51
CA THR A 165 -9.46 4.49 31.81
C THR A 165 -10.21 5.79 31.84
N ILE A 166 -11.05 5.95 32.87
CA ILE A 166 -11.75 7.20 33.17
C ILE A 166 -10.91 7.95 34.20
N LEU A 167 -10.52 9.17 33.85
CA LEU A 167 -9.84 10.13 34.72
C LEU A 167 -10.70 11.39 34.79
N ASN A 168 -10.56 12.19 35.85
CA ASN A 168 -11.24 13.48 36.00
C ASN A 168 -10.22 14.62 36.01
#